data_AF-A0A822Y2L3-F1
#
_entry.id   AF-A0A822Y2L3-F1
#
_cell.length_a   1.000
_cell.length_b   1.000
_cell.length_c   1.000
_cell.angle_alpha   90.00
_cell.angle_beta   90.00
_cell.angle_gamma   90.00
#
_symmetry.space_group_name_H-M   'P 1'
#
loop_
_entity.id
_entity.type
_entity.pdbx_description
1 polymer ?
#
loop_
_entity_poly.entity_id
_entity_poly.type
_entity_poly.pdbx_seq_one_letter_code
_entity_poly.pdbx_strand_id
1 'polypeptide(L)'
;MYNATANELAEAFNKTLCKLLKKIVSKSKRDWHECLDEALWAYRASYRTATNATPFVLVYGVEAVLHLERQMNSLRMTIQEGITKDESAKLRLAKLEH
;
A
#
# COMPACT_ATOMS: atom_id res chain seq x y z
N MET A 1 6.37 12.69 -23.72
CA MET A 1 5.60 11.79 -24.61
C MET A 1 4.28 11.48 -23.92
N TYR A 2 3.14 11.88 -24.48
CA TYR A 2 1.82 11.68 -23.86
C TYR A 2 1.29 10.30 -24.25
N ASN A 3 0.93 9.46 -23.26
CA ASN A 3 0.29 8.17 -23.48
C ASN A 3 -1.10 8.20 -22.82
N ALA A 4 -2.14 8.36 -23.64
CA ALA A 4 -3.51 8.50 -23.18
C ALA A 4 -3.99 7.28 -22.36
N THR A 5 -3.76 6.07 -22.88
CA THR A 5 -4.24 4.83 -22.27
C THR A 5 -3.56 4.56 -20.92
N ALA A 6 -2.26 4.80 -20.81
CA ALA A 6 -1.55 4.64 -19.53
C ALA A 6 -2.04 5.64 -18.48
N ASN A 7 -2.32 6.88 -18.90
CA ASN A 7 -2.86 7.91 -18.02
C ASN A 7 -4.26 7.58 -17.52
N GLU A 8 -5.15 7.07 -18.37
CA GLU A 8 -6.50 6.67 -17.98
C GLU A 8 -6.49 5.57 -16.90
N LEU A 9 -5.60 4.58 -17.04
CA LEU A 9 -5.42 3.53 -16.04
C LEU A 9 -4.87 4.08 -14.73
N ALA A 10 -3.89 4.99 -14.80
CA ALA A 10 -3.33 5.66 -13.63
C ALA A 10 -4.39 6.51 -12.90
N GLU A 11 -5.24 7.23 -13.64
CA GLU A 11 -6.33 7.99 -13.07
C GLU A 11 -7.37 7.11 -12.37
N ALA A 12 -7.76 5.98 -12.99
CA ALA A 12 -8.70 5.04 -12.39
C ALA A 12 -8.15 4.45 -11.08
N PHE A 13 -6.86 4.10 -11.07
CA PHE A 13 -6.15 3.68 -9.87
C PHE A 13 -6.14 4.78 -8.80
N ASN A 14 -5.70 5.99 -9.14
CA ASN A 14 -5.63 7.13 -8.22
C ASN A 14 -7.00 7.46 -7.61
N LYS A 15 -8.07 7.43 -8.40
CA LYS A 15 -9.45 7.60 -7.91
C LYS A 15 -9.81 6.55 -6.87
N THR A 16 -9.41 5.29 -7.08
CA THR A 16 -9.67 4.20 -6.13
C THR A 16 -8.87 4.37 -4.84
N LEU A 17 -7.58 4.71 -4.96
CA LEU A 17 -6.70 4.92 -3.82
C LEU A 17 -7.18 6.10 -2.96
N CYS A 18 -7.55 7.23 -3.57
CA CYS A 18 -8.09 8.38 -2.87
C CYS A 18 -9.38 8.05 -2.11
N LYS A 19 -10.27 7.21 -2.65
CA LYS A 19 -11.47 6.75 -1.94
C LYS A 19 -11.12 5.92 -0.70
N LEU A 20 -10.16 5.01 -0.82
CA LEU A 20 -9.68 4.21 0.30
C LEU A 20 -9.04 5.09 1.38
N LEU A 21 -8.16 6.00 0.96
CA LEU A 21 -7.42 6.88 1.84
C LEU A 21 -8.37 7.77 2.65
N LYS A 22 -9.37 8.37 1.99
CA LYS A 22 -10.42 9.15 2.68
C LYS A 22 -11.14 8.34 3.76
N LYS A 23 -11.41 7.06 3.51
CA LYS A 23 -12.10 6.17 4.47
C LYS A 23 -11.21 5.79 5.66
N ILE A 24 -9.89 5.66 5.45
CA ILE A 24 -8.94 5.31 6.52
C ILE A 24 -8.60 6.54 7.35
N VAL A 25 -8.35 7.68 6.71
CA VAL A 25 -8.09 8.97 7.36
C VAL A 25 -9.28 9.37 8.24
N SER A 26 -10.51 9.27 7.72
CA SER A 26 -11.71 9.62 8.51
C SER A 26 -11.91 8.74 9.74
N LYS A 27 -11.47 7.48 9.68
CA LYS A 27 -11.57 6.54 10.80
C LYS A 27 -10.45 6.68 11.83
N SER A 28 -9.23 6.87 11.37
CA SER A 28 -8.04 6.86 12.23
C SER A 28 -7.67 8.24 12.79
N LYS A 29 -8.23 9.32 12.24
CA LYS A 29 -7.88 10.72 12.58
C LYS A 29 -6.39 11.07 12.41
N ARG A 30 -5.64 10.25 11.67
CA ARG A 30 -4.25 10.52 11.26
C ARG A 30 -4.22 11.24 9.92
N ASP A 31 -3.13 11.94 9.64
CA ASP A 31 -2.93 12.60 8.36
C ASP A 31 -2.83 11.60 7.20
N TRP A 32 -3.09 12.09 5.99
CA TRP A 32 -3.17 11.26 4.78
C TRP A 32 -1.87 10.51 4.48
N HIS A 33 -0.71 11.12 4.75
CA HIS A 33 0.59 10.51 4.47
C HIS A 33 0.87 9.32 5.40
N GLU A 34 0.41 9.38 6.65
CA GLU A 34 0.54 8.28 7.61
C GLU A 34 -0.36 7.08 7.28
N CYS A 35 -1.47 7.34 6.58
CA CYS A 35 -2.45 6.31 6.20
C CYS A 35 -2.20 5.72 4.80
N LEU A 36 -1.21 6.26 4.07
CA LEU A 36 -0.98 5.90 2.67
C LEU A 36 -0.60 4.42 2.51
N ASP A 37 0.29 3.92 3.36
CA ASP A 37 0.73 2.52 3.34
C ASP A 37 -0.42 1.55 3.62
N GLU A 38 -1.30 1.89 4.57
CA GLU A 38 -2.48 1.09 4.89
C GLU A 38 -3.50 1.09 3.75
N ALA A 39 -3.68 2.23 3.08
CA ALA A 39 -4.55 2.34 1.91
C ALA A 39 -4.01 1.51 0.74
N LEU A 40 -2.70 1.55 0.50
CA LEU A 40 -2.05 0.74 -0.53
C LEU A 40 -2.15 -0.75 -0.22
N TRP A 41 -1.91 -1.16 1.03
CA TRP A 41 -2.07 -2.54 1.48
C TRP A 41 -3.50 -3.03 1.25
N ALA A 42 -4.50 -2.28 1.74
CA ALA A 42 -5.89 -2.66 1.56
C ALA A 42 -6.26 -2.73 0.08
N TYR A 43 -5.72 -1.87 -0.78
CA TYR A 43 -5.92 -1.98 -2.22
C TYR A 43 -5.34 -3.29 -2.80
N ARG A 44 -4.10 -3.64 -2.44
CA ARG A 44 -3.36 -4.79 -2.97
C ARG A 44 -3.89 -6.14 -2.49
N ALA A 45 -4.32 -6.21 -1.23
CA ALA A 45 -4.83 -7.43 -0.62
C ALA A 45 -6.33 -7.65 -0.86
N SER A 46 -7.08 -6.63 -1.30
CA SER A 46 -8.52 -6.78 -1.55
C SER A 46 -8.79 -7.49 -2.87
N TYR A 47 -9.69 -8.47 -2.83
CA TYR A 47 -10.19 -9.16 -4.01
C TYR A 47 -10.89 -8.19 -4.96
N ARG A 48 -10.61 -8.31 -6.26
CA ARG A 48 -11.24 -7.53 -7.32
C ARG A 48 -12.08 -8.47 -8.17
N THR A 49 -13.39 -8.23 -8.17
CA THR A 49 -14.35 -8.97 -8.99
C THR A 49 -14.06 -8.84 -10.49
N ALA A 50 -13.59 -7.67 -10.94
CA ALA A 50 -13.26 -7.44 -12.35
C ALA A 50 -12.13 -8.36 -12.88
N THR A 51 -11.19 -8.74 -12.03
CA THR A 51 -10.04 -9.59 -12.40
C THR A 51 -10.08 -10.97 -11.76
N ASN A 52 -11.12 -11.27 -10.98
CA ASN A 52 -11.24 -12.46 -10.14
C ASN A 52 -9.99 -12.79 -9.30
N ALA A 53 -9.26 -11.76 -8.86
CA ALA A 53 -8.01 -11.90 -8.13
C ALA A 53 -7.72 -10.65 -7.29
N THR A 54 -6.78 -10.74 -6.35
CA THR A 54 -6.20 -9.56 -5.71
C THR A 54 -5.13 -8.95 -6.63
N PRO A 55 -4.92 -7.62 -6.62
CA PRO A 55 -3.83 -7.01 -7.38
C PRO A 55 -2.45 -7.59 -7.03
N PHE A 56 -2.26 -8.04 -5.79
CA PHE A 56 -1.02 -8.70 -5.37
C PHE A 56 -0.79 -10.02 -6.12
N VAL A 57 -1.81 -10.87 -6.21
CA VAL A 57 -1.74 -12.15 -6.95
C VAL A 57 -1.42 -11.91 -8.43
N LEU A 58 -1.98 -10.86 -9.04
CA LEU A 58 -1.70 -10.54 -10.45
C LEU A 58 -0.24 -10.15 -10.71
N VAL A 59 0.44 -9.54 -9.72
CA VAL A 59 1.83 -9.09 -9.87
C VAL A 59 2.83 -10.19 -9.53
N TYR A 60 2.56 -10.98 -8.48
CA TYR A 60 3.54 -11.92 -7.93
C TYR A 60 3.16 -13.39 -8.10
N GLY A 61 1.95 -13.69 -8.55
CA GLY A 61 1.46 -15.07 -8.73
C GLY A 61 1.14 -15.82 -7.43
N VAL A 62 1.26 -15.17 -6.28
CA VAL A 62 1.03 -15.77 -4.94
C VAL A 62 0.13 -14.88 -4.10
N GLU A 63 -0.54 -15.45 -3.10
CA GLU A 63 -1.40 -14.70 -2.19
C GLU A 63 -0.59 -13.79 -1.25
N ALA A 64 -1.17 -12.65 -0.89
CA ALA A 64 -0.52 -11.68 0.00
C ALA A 64 -0.49 -12.21 1.43
N VAL A 65 0.68 -12.65 1.91
CA VAL A 65 0.90 -12.95 3.33
C VAL A 65 1.42 -11.69 4.03
N LEU A 66 0.71 -11.26 5.07
CA LEU A 66 0.94 -10.02 5.82
C LEU A 66 2.41 -9.80 6.25
N HIS A 67 3.17 -10.87 6.51
CA HIS A 67 4.59 -10.82 6.87
C HIS A 67 5.51 -10.45 5.70
N LEU A 68 5.30 -11.04 4.52
CA LEU A 68 6.19 -10.83 3.37
C LEU A 68 6.06 -9.40 2.83
N GLU A 69 4.84 -8.88 2.71
CA GLU A 69 4.68 -7.51 2.22
C GLU A 69 5.16 -6.46 3.22
N ARG A 70 4.99 -6.68 4.53
CA ARG A 70 5.58 -5.79 5.55
C ARG A 70 7.10 -5.75 5.43
N GLN A 71 7.74 -6.90 5.20
CA GLN A 71 9.18 -6.94 4.97
C GLN A 71 9.57 -6.25 3.66
N MET A 72 8.81 -6.40 2.58
CA MET A 72 9.06 -5.69 1.32
C MET A 72 8.90 -4.17 1.45
N ASN A 73 7.84 -3.70 2.11
CA ASN A 73 7.64 -2.28 2.39
C ASN A 73 8.76 -1.75 3.31
N SER A 74 9.21 -2.58 4.27
CA SER A 74 10.38 -2.28 5.09
C SER A 74 11.65 -2.09 4.28
N LEU A 75 11.91 -3.00 3.35
CA LEU A 75 13.08 -2.93 2.49
C LEU A 75 13.01 -1.69 1.59
N ARG A 76 11.84 -1.37 1.03
CA ARG A 76 11.62 -0.17 0.22
C ARG A 76 11.90 1.12 1.01
N MET A 77 11.38 1.22 2.24
CA MET A 77 11.63 2.37 3.13
C MET A 77 13.13 2.51 3.46
N THR A 78 13.80 1.40 3.82
CA THR A 78 15.24 1.37 4.07
C THR A 78 16.05 1.85 2.87
N ILE A 79 15.67 1.42 1.66
CA ILE A 79 16.34 1.86 0.42
C ILE A 79 16.09 3.34 0.15
N GLN A 80 14.88 3.85 0.42
CA GLN A 80 14.48 5.22 0.11
C GLN A 80 15.04 6.26 1.10
N GLU A 81 15.13 5.93 2.39
CA GLU A 81 15.53 6.86 3.46
C GLU A 81 16.91 6.58 4.04
N GLY A 82 17.61 5.52 3.59
CA GLY A 82 18.93 5.15 4.11
C GLY A 82 18.93 4.65 5.56
N ILE A 83 17.74 4.39 6.12
CA ILE A 83 17.54 3.92 7.50
C ILE A 83 17.68 2.40 7.61
N THR A 84 18.23 1.92 8.71
CA THR A 84 18.52 0.49 8.87
C THR A 84 17.23 -0.35 9.02
N LYS A 85 17.31 -1.63 8.65
CA LYS A 85 16.18 -2.57 8.75
C LYS A 85 15.63 -2.66 10.18
N ASP A 86 16.52 -2.60 11.17
CA ASP A 86 16.20 -2.65 12.60
C ASP A 86 15.44 -1.41 13.09
N GLU A 87 15.89 -0.20 12.72
CA GLU A 87 15.19 1.06 13.03
C GLU A 87 13.79 1.08 12.41
N SER A 88 13.67 0.64 11.16
CA SER A 88 12.38 0.56 10.49
C SER A 88 11.43 -0.45 11.15
N ALA A 89 11.96 -1.54 11.73
CA ALA A 89 11.17 -2.54 12.44
C ALA A 89 10.67 -2.01 13.79
N LYS A 90 11.55 -1.32 14.54
CA LYS A 90 11.23 -0.68 15.83
C LYS A 90 10.13 0.38 15.71
N LEU A 91 10.23 1.25 14.71
CA LEU A 91 9.26 2.32 14.46
C LEU A 91 7.86 1.77 14.14
N ARG A 92 7.78 0.57 13.56
CA ARG A 92 6.52 -0.12 13.27
C ARG A 92 5.97 -0.92 14.45
N LEU A 93 6.84 -1.51 15.28
CA LEU A 93 6.41 -2.19 16.51
C LEU A 93 5.70 -1.20 17.43
N ALA A 94 6.28 -0.01 17.59
CA ALA A 94 5.67 1.09 18.35
C ALA A 94 4.30 1.54 17.77
N LYS A 95 4.05 1.31 16.46
CA LYS A 95 2.80 1.65 15.77
C LYS A 95 1.74 0.53 15.85
N LEU A 96 2.12 -0.66 16.32
CA LEU A 96 1.22 -1.80 16.56
C LEU A 96 0.75 -1.86 18.03
N GLU A 97 1.47 -1.21 18.94
CA GLU A 97 1.18 -1.18 20.38
C GLU A 97 0.24 -0.03 20.80
N HIS A 98 -0.33 0.70 19.83
CA HIS A 98 -1.19 1.86 20.03
C HIS A 98 -2.42 1.83 19.11
#